data_AF-A0A0F9MME8-F1
#
_entry.id   AF-A0A0F9MME8-F1
#
_cell.length_a   1.000
_cell.length_b   1.000
_cell.length_c   1.000
_cell.angle_alpha   90.00
_cell.angle_beta   90.00
_cell.angle_gamma   90.00
#
_symmetry.space_group_name_H-M   'P 1'
#
loop_
_entity.id
_entity.type
_entity.pdbx_description
1 polymer ?
#
loop_
_entity_poly.entity_id
_entity_poly.type
_entity_poly.pdbx_seq_one_letter_code
_entity_poly.pdbx_strand_id
1 'polypeptide(L)'
;MRPYRAIPIDGKDFVYGNLIVNNARESDGIHKAEPLRIYIREQDPTWISDEFDKSWTYLTFEVIPKTVGQATGLKDKNGEGVDIYEGDIVTSLSNAPKVVEYQIRHHQCGFNVATGYHEVIGTIHTHPELLRK
;
A
#
# COMPACT_ATOMS: atom_id res chain seq x y z
N MET A 1 9.98 -7.99 1.78
CA MET A 1 8.88 -7.07 2.12
C MET A 1 8.46 -6.36 0.85
N ARG A 2 7.15 -6.26 0.60
CA ARG A 2 6.62 -5.51 -0.55
C ARG A 2 6.45 -4.04 -0.12
N PRO A 3 7.10 -3.07 -0.78
CA PRO A 3 7.26 -1.73 -0.23
C PRO A 3 5.98 -0.90 -0.25
N TYR A 4 5.01 -1.23 -1.11
CA TYR A 4 3.73 -0.55 -1.19
C TYR A 4 2.58 -1.54 -1.34
N ARG A 5 1.40 -1.10 -0.94
CA ARG A 5 0.12 -1.74 -1.27
C ARG A 5 -0.90 -0.70 -1.71
N ALA A 6 -1.89 -1.11 -2.50
CA ALA A 6 -3.04 -0.28 -2.85
C ALA A 6 -4.23 -1.14 -3.30
N ILE A 7 -5.42 -0.55 -3.35
CA ILE A 7 -6.63 -1.22 -3.87
C ILE A 7 -6.70 -0.98 -5.39
N PRO A 8 -6.79 -2.02 -6.24
CA PRO A 8 -6.99 -1.88 -7.68
C PRO A 8 -8.28 -1.12 -8.02
N ILE A 9 -8.32 -0.45 -9.17
CA ILE A 9 -9.50 0.29 -9.62
C ILE A 9 -10.74 -0.61 -9.85
N ASP A 10 -10.50 -1.89 -10.16
CA ASP A 10 -11.50 -2.92 -10.46
C ASP A 10 -11.65 -3.97 -9.33
N GLY A 11 -10.85 -3.82 -8.26
CA GLY A 11 -10.74 -4.80 -7.18
C GLY A 11 -11.26 -4.28 -5.83
N LYS A 12 -11.22 -5.16 -4.84
CA LYS A 12 -11.51 -4.83 -3.44
C LYS A 12 -10.35 -5.14 -2.49
N ASP A 13 -9.49 -6.08 -2.88
CA ASP A 13 -8.36 -6.52 -2.07
C ASP A 13 -7.08 -5.77 -2.44
N PHE A 14 -6.22 -5.57 -1.44
CA PHE A 14 -4.93 -4.93 -1.67
C PHE A 14 -4.05 -5.77 -2.58
N VAL A 15 -3.47 -5.13 -3.59
CA VAL A 15 -2.30 -5.63 -4.33
C VAL A 15 -1.04 -5.04 -3.74
N TYR A 16 0.08 -5.76 -3.88
CA TYR A 16 1.32 -5.43 -3.19
C TYR A 16 2.50 -5.46 -4.15
N GLY A 17 3.40 -4.50 -4.03
CA GLY A 17 4.57 -4.46 -4.90
C GLY A 17 5.26 -3.11 -4.94
N ASN A 18 5.83 -2.80 -6.09
CA ASN A 18 6.53 -1.55 -6.34
C ASN A 18 5.56 -0.51 -6.91
N LEU A 19 5.61 0.70 -6.36
CA LEU A 19 4.83 1.84 -6.85
C LEU A 19 5.40 2.35 -8.17
N ILE A 20 4.56 2.41 -9.20
CA ILE A 20 4.88 3.03 -10.48
C ILE A 20 3.93 4.22 -10.66
N VAL A 21 4.50 5.43 -10.69
CA VAL A 21 3.76 6.65 -10.96
C VAL A 21 3.99 7.01 -12.42
N ASN A 22 2.95 6.85 -13.25
CA ASN A 22 3.05 7.25 -14.64
C ASN A 22 2.70 8.75 -14.76
N ASN A 23 3.75 9.57 -14.84
CA ASN A 23 3.61 10.92 -15.37
C ASN A 23 3.54 10.75 -16.89
N ALA A 24 2.34 10.57 -17.45
CA ALA A 24 2.17 10.37 -18.88
C ALA A 24 2.94 11.46 -19.66
N ARG A 25 4.06 11.06 -20.28
CA ARG A 25 4.59 11.70 -21.48
C ARG A 25 3.92 10.97 -22.62
N GLU A 26 2.93 11.59 -23.26
CA GLU A 26 2.56 11.16 -24.61
C GLU A 26 3.73 11.44 -25.57
N SER A 27 3.76 10.78 -26.72
CA SER A 27 4.88 10.85 -27.68
C SER A 27 5.14 12.26 -28.23
N ASP A 28 4.21 13.18 -28.03
CA ASP A 28 4.27 14.59 -28.41
C ASP A 28 5.03 15.47 -27.39
N GLY A 29 5.42 14.91 -26.24
CA GLY A 29 6.12 15.66 -25.18
C GLY A 29 5.25 16.65 -24.41
N ILE A 30 3.93 16.62 -24.61
CA ILE A 30 2.99 17.53 -23.94
C ILE A 30 2.44 16.83 -22.71
N HIS A 31 2.67 17.41 -21.53
CA HIS A 31 2.03 17.00 -20.30
C HIS A 31 0.54 17.35 -20.37
N LYS A 32 -0.32 16.38 -20.72
CA LYS A 32 -1.75 16.55 -20.44
C LYS A 32 -1.94 16.54 -18.94
N ALA A 33 -2.70 17.50 -18.42
CA ALA A 33 -3.16 17.57 -17.04
C ALA A 33 -4.22 16.48 -16.72
N GLU A 34 -4.03 15.27 -17.26
CA GLU A 34 -4.82 14.10 -16.91
C GLU A 34 -4.48 13.71 -15.46
N PRO A 35 -5.42 13.10 -14.72
CA PRO A 35 -5.11 12.60 -13.38
C PRO A 35 -3.95 11.59 -13.47
N LEU A 36 -2.97 11.74 -12.57
CA LEU A 36 -1.84 10.83 -12.46
C LEU A 36 -2.36 9.40 -12.29
N ARG A 37 -1.99 8.51 -13.22
CA ARG A 37 -2.28 7.08 -13.08
C ARG A 37 -1.19 6.44 -12.23
N ILE A 38 -1.63 5.70 -11.22
CA ILE A 38 -0.75 5.01 -10.29
C ILE A 38 -0.94 3.52 -10.48
N TYR A 39 0.17 2.80 -10.49
CA TYR A 39 0.18 1.36 -10.61
C TYR A 39 0.98 0.70 -9.49
N ILE A 40 0.58 -0.51 -9.13
CA ILE A 40 1.39 -1.43 -8.32
C ILE A 40 1.84 -2.57 -9.23
N ARG A 41 3.17 -2.72 -9.36
CA ARG A 41 3.78 -3.84 -10.09
C ARG A 41 4.29 -4.88 -9.11
N GLU A 42 3.92 -6.14 -9.32
CA GLU A 42 4.42 -7.26 -8.50
C GLU A 42 5.95 -7.35 -8.55
N GLN A 43 6.55 -7.90 -7.48
CA GLN A 43 8.00 -8.09 -7.39
C GLN A 43 8.49 -9.33 -8.10
N ASP A 44 7.66 -10.38 -8.07
CA ASP A 44 7.99 -11.67 -8.66
C ASP A 44 7.24 -11.79 -9.99
N PRO A 45 7.89 -12.29 -11.05
CA PRO A 45 7.19 -12.51 -12.31
C PRO A 45 6.20 -13.66 -12.16
N THR A 46 5.08 -13.55 -12.87
CA THR A 46 4.07 -14.59 -12.97
C THR A 46 4.17 -15.25 -14.34
N TRP A 47 4.09 -16.57 -14.38
CA TRP A 47 3.98 -17.30 -15.63
C TRP A 47 2.59 -17.10 -16.22
N ILE A 48 2.53 -16.47 -17.39
CA ILE A 48 1.30 -16.33 -18.17
C ILE A 48 1.38 -17.28 -19.35
N SER A 49 0.31 -18.03 -19.56
CA SER A 49 0.11 -18.82 -20.77
C SER A 49 -1.27 -18.48 -21.33
N ASP A 50 -1.34 -17.44 -22.14
CA ASP A 50 -2.51 -17.18 -22.97
C ASP A 50 -2.29 -17.75 -24.38
N GLU A 51 -3.27 -17.55 -25.27
CA GLU A 51 -3.24 -18.10 -26.63
C GLU A 51 -2.11 -17.50 -27.49
N PHE A 52 -1.57 -16.34 -27.10
CA PHE A 52 -0.62 -15.53 -27.88
C PHE A 52 0.74 -15.34 -27.19
N ASP A 53 0.83 -15.51 -25.88
CA ASP A 53 2.02 -15.29 -25.08
C ASP A 53 2.21 -16.41 -24.02
N LYS A 54 3.43 -16.94 -23.98
CA LYS A 54 3.89 -17.93 -22.99
C LYS A 54 5.22 -17.46 -22.42
N SER A 55 5.15 -16.59 -21.43
CA SER A 55 6.32 -15.95 -20.86
C SER A 55 6.15 -15.64 -19.37
N TRP A 56 7.29 -15.46 -18.69
CA TRP A 56 7.34 -14.86 -17.37
C TRP A 56 7.21 -13.35 -17.53
N THR A 57 6.19 -12.74 -16.91
CA THR A 57 5.99 -11.29 -16.97
C THR A 57 5.61 -10.72 -15.61
N TYR A 58 5.76 -9.41 -15.44
CA TYR A 58 5.38 -8.72 -14.21
C TYR A 58 3.96 -8.17 -14.33
N LEU A 59 3.06 -8.65 -13.48
CA LEU A 59 1.70 -8.09 -13.42
C LEU A 59 1.76 -6.66 -12.88
N THR A 60 1.01 -5.78 -13.53
CA THR A 60 0.89 -4.37 -13.18
C THR A 60 -0.58 -4.02 -13.06
N PHE A 61 -0.98 -3.55 -11.88
CA PHE A 61 -2.36 -3.22 -11.56
C PHE A 61 -2.52 -1.71 -11.49
N GLU A 62 -3.49 -1.13 -12.19
CA GLU A 62 -3.89 0.26 -11.98
C GLU A 62 -4.64 0.35 -10.64
N VAL A 63 -4.27 1.30 -9.79
CA VAL A 63 -4.77 1.38 -8.41
C VAL A 63 -5.37 2.72 -8.08
N ILE A 64 -6.25 2.73 -7.08
CA ILE A 64 -6.87 3.95 -6.55
C ILE A 64 -5.79 4.76 -5.80
N PRO A 65 -5.42 5.97 -6.26
CA PRO A 65 -4.28 6.72 -5.72
C PRO A 65 -4.34 6.94 -4.20
N LYS A 66 -5.51 7.27 -3.66
CA LYS A 66 -5.70 7.54 -2.23
C LYS A 66 -5.56 6.32 -1.32
N THR A 67 -5.39 5.12 -1.90
CA THR A 67 -5.26 3.86 -1.15
C THR A 67 -3.83 3.34 -1.10
N VAL A 68 -2.90 4.07 -1.73
CA VAL A 68 -1.47 3.74 -1.70
C VAL A 68 -0.96 3.92 -0.28
N GLY A 69 -0.46 2.85 0.31
CA GLY A 69 0.20 2.86 1.62
C GLY A 69 1.60 2.25 1.52
N GLN A 70 2.59 2.95 2.05
CA GLN A 70 3.96 2.45 2.15
C GLN A 70 4.09 1.44 3.30
N ALA A 71 4.86 0.38 3.09
CA ALA A 71 5.22 -0.56 4.15
C ALA A 71 6.14 0.11 5.18
N THR A 72 5.87 -0.12 6.46
CA THR A 72 6.64 0.48 7.55
C THR A 72 7.99 -0.18 7.81
N GLY A 73 8.22 -1.39 7.29
CA GLY A 73 9.35 -2.23 7.70
C GLY A 73 9.05 -3.15 8.87
N LEU A 74 7.89 -2.98 9.52
CA LEU A 74 7.55 -3.65 10.78
C LEU A 74 6.39 -4.62 10.58
N LYS A 75 6.36 -5.66 11.41
CA LYS A 75 5.24 -6.59 11.53
C LYS A 75 4.48 -6.34 12.82
N ASP A 76 3.19 -6.59 12.79
CA ASP A 76 2.41 -6.73 14.02
C ASP A 76 2.91 -7.98 14.78
N LYS A 77 2.74 -8.02 16.11
CA LYS A 77 3.15 -9.15 16.98
C LYS A 77 4.59 -9.68 16.76
N ASN A 78 5.59 -8.96 17.29
CA ASN A 78 7.00 -9.39 17.44
C ASN A 78 7.63 -10.14 16.25
N GLY A 79 7.32 -9.75 15.02
CA GLY A 79 7.97 -10.30 13.82
C GLY A 79 7.33 -11.54 13.20
N GLU A 80 6.31 -12.12 13.83
CA GLU A 80 5.57 -13.29 13.30
C GLU A 80 4.21 -12.90 12.67
N GLY A 81 3.84 -11.63 12.75
CA GLY A 81 2.55 -11.15 12.29
C GLY A 81 2.52 -10.54 10.89
N VAL A 82 1.43 -9.83 10.60
CA VAL A 82 1.18 -9.17 9.32
C VAL A 82 2.10 -7.95 9.16
N ASP A 83 2.54 -7.68 7.94
CA ASP A 83 3.28 -6.45 7.64
C ASP A 83 2.37 -5.23 7.88
N ILE A 84 2.89 -4.22 8.58
CA ILE A 84 2.18 -2.97 8.86
C ILE A 84 2.50 -1.98 7.74
N TYR A 85 1.46 -1.35 7.21
CA TYR A 85 1.52 -0.32 6.17
C TYR A 85 0.88 0.98 6.67
N GLU A 86 1.22 2.08 6.01
CA GLU A 86 0.49 3.33 6.13
C GLU A 86 -1.01 3.12 5.86
N GLY A 87 -1.84 3.80 6.65
CA GLY A 87 -3.30 3.67 6.60
C GLY A 87 -3.87 2.42 7.28
N ASP A 88 -3.04 1.52 7.82
CA ASP A 88 -3.51 0.50 8.76
C ASP A 88 -4.11 1.17 10.00
N ILE A 89 -5.12 0.51 10.57
CA ILE A 89 -5.67 0.84 11.88
C ILE A 89 -5.12 -0.20 12.84
N VAL A 90 -4.38 0.27 13.83
CA VAL A 90 -3.78 -0.56 14.86
C VAL A 90 -4.42 -0.29 16.22
N THR A 91 -4.46 -1.32 17.05
CA THR A 91 -4.73 -1.18 18.49
C THR A 91 -3.50 -1.53 19.29
N SER A 92 -3.42 -1.01 20.51
CA SER A 92 -2.40 -1.36 21.51
C SER A 92 -3.09 -1.77 22.81
N LEU A 93 -2.32 -1.99 23.87
CA LEU A 93 -2.83 -2.29 25.23
C LEU A 93 -3.88 -1.28 25.74
N SER A 94 -3.92 -0.07 25.19
CA SER A 94 -4.89 0.97 25.52
C SER A 94 -6.28 0.80 24.86
N ASN A 95 -6.44 -0.18 23.96
CA ASN A 95 -7.66 -0.47 23.18
C ASN A 95 -8.23 0.68 22.32
N ALA A 96 -7.55 1.82 22.23
CA ALA A 96 -7.95 2.91 21.36
C ALA A 96 -7.37 2.69 19.94
N PRO A 97 -8.22 2.57 18.90
CA PRO A 97 -7.77 2.48 17.52
C PRO A 97 -6.98 3.72 17.10
N LYS A 98 -5.92 3.50 16.31
CA LYS A 98 -5.05 4.55 15.80
C LYS A 98 -4.65 4.25 14.36
N VAL A 99 -4.58 5.28 13.53
CA VAL A 99 -4.10 5.17 12.14
C VAL A 99 -2.57 5.20 12.10
N VAL A 100 -2.00 4.31 11.30
CA VAL A 100 -0.57 4.27 10.98
C VAL A 100 -0.25 5.36 9.96
N GLU A 101 0.59 6.31 10.37
CA GLU A 101 0.93 7.50 9.57
C GLU A 101 2.41 7.85 9.76
N TYR A 102 3.03 8.39 8.71
CA TYR A 102 4.36 8.97 8.81
C TYR A 102 4.29 10.32 9.54
N GLN A 103 5.07 10.48 10.61
CA GLN A 103 5.07 11.70 11.41
C GLN A 103 6.46 12.32 11.42
N ILE A 104 6.49 13.65 11.30
CA ILE A 104 7.69 14.47 11.52
C ILE A 104 7.45 15.22 12.83
N ARG A 105 8.22 14.89 13.88
CA ARG A 105 8.14 15.54 15.20
C ARG A 105 9.52 15.99 15.64
N HIS A 106 9.74 17.30 15.70
CA HIS A 106 11.01 17.91 16.08
C HIS A 106 12.19 17.31 15.28
N HIS A 107 13.01 16.48 15.93
CA HIS A 107 14.21 15.83 15.38
C HIS A 107 14.00 14.33 15.08
N GLN A 108 12.76 13.86 15.09
CA GLN A 108 12.40 12.47 14.80
C GLN A 108 11.44 12.40 13.62
N CYS A 109 11.70 11.46 12.71
CA CYS A 109 10.85 11.18 11.56
C CYS A 109 10.65 9.67 11.42
N GLY A 110 9.42 9.25 11.16
CA GLY A 110 9.08 7.83 11.05
C GLY A 110 7.60 7.54 11.22
N PHE A 111 7.22 6.29 10.97
CA PHE A 111 5.86 5.84 11.23
C PHE A 111 5.58 5.82 12.73
N ASN A 112 4.36 6.17 13.10
CA ASN A 112 3.90 6.26 14.48
C ASN A 112 3.60 4.89 15.13
N VAL A 113 4.38 3.85 14.79
CA VAL A 113 4.25 2.45 15.24
C VAL A 113 5.60 1.85 15.64
N ALA A 114 5.55 0.78 16.44
CA ALA A 114 6.71 0.00 16.86
C ALA A 114 6.37 -1.50 16.89
N THR A 115 7.34 -2.34 16.55
CA THR A 115 7.20 -3.81 16.54
C THR A 115 6.76 -4.33 17.90
N GLY A 116 5.79 -5.26 17.92
CA GLY A 116 5.39 -5.97 19.14
C GLY A 116 4.35 -5.28 20.02
N TYR A 117 4.08 -3.99 19.80
CA TYR A 117 3.16 -3.21 20.61
C TYR A 117 1.77 -3.03 20.00
N HIS A 118 1.63 -3.44 18.74
CA HIS A 118 0.48 -3.13 17.90
C HIS A 118 -0.06 -4.40 17.26
N GLU A 119 -1.38 -4.45 17.13
CA GLU A 119 -2.13 -5.43 16.34
C GLU A 119 -2.91 -4.68 15.27
N VAL A 120 -2.82 -5.14 14.02
CA VAL A 120 -3.60 -4.56 12.92
C VAL A 120 -5.02 -5.09 13.02
N ILE A 121 -5.99 -4.17 13.09
CA ILE A 121 -7.42 -4.48 13.25
C ILE A 121 -8.27 -4.05 12.04
N GLY A 122 -7.67 -3.35 11.08
CA GLY A 122 -8.36 -2.90 9.88
C GLY A 122 -7.53 -1.87 9.11
N THR A 123 -8.16 -1.19 8.16
CA THR A 123 -7.54 -0.06 7.43
C THR A 123 -8.53 1.08 7.32
N ILE A 124 -8.04 2.30 7.08
CA ILE A 124 -8.91 3.47 6.84
C ILE A 124 -9.79 3.34 5.58
N HIS A 125 -9.43 2.43 4.67
CA HIS A 125 -10.13 2.25 3.40
C HIS A 125 -11.21 1.17 3.46
N THR A 126 -10.96 0.10 4.22
CA THR A 126 -11.86 -1.07 4.32
C THR A 126 -12.65 -1.12 5.62
N HIS A 127 -12.17 -0.47 6.68
CA HIS A 127 -12.78 -0.46 8.01
C HIS A 127 -12.86 0.96 8.62
N PRO A 128 -13.40 1.97 7.91
CA PRO A 128 -13.47 3.34 8.41
C PRO A 128 -14.32 3.48 9.69
N GLU A 129 -15.20 2.52 9.98
CA GLU A 129 -16.00 2.46 11.20
C GLU A 129 -15.19 2.33 12.49
N LEU A 130 -13.99 1.77 12.43
CA LEU A 130 -13.13 1.60 13.62
C LEU A 130 -12.63 2.93 14.19
N LEU A 131 -12.80 4.04 13.46
CA LEU A 131 -12.41 5.39 13.90
C LEU A 131 -13.59 6.24 14.38
N ARG A 132 -14.82 5.72 14.32
CA ARG A 132 -16.01 6.45 14.78
C ARG A 132 -16.14 6.33 16.31
N LYS A 133 -16.41 7.45 16.97
CA LYS A 133 -16.71 7.53 18.41
C LYS A 133 -18.21 7.45 18.67
#